data_AF-N1ZMY7-F1
#
_entry.id   AF-N1ZMY7-F1
#
_cell.length_a   1.000
_cell.length_b   1.000
_cell.length_c   1.000
_cell.angle_alpha   90.00
_cell.angle_beta   90.00
_cell.angle_gamma   90.00
#
_symmetry.space_group_name_H-M   'P 1'
#
loop_
_entity.id
_entity.type
_entity.pdbx_description
1 polymer ?
#
loop_
_entity_poly.entity_id
_entity_poly.type
_entity_poly.pdbx_seq_one_letter_code
_entity_poly.pdbx_strand_id
1 'polypeptide(L)' 'MENKNLAISFILIVIGMILLFSNNDIAFGLTDVYLFDKGFGEVTEIEIFKNYSNAVLIMGGVLFYRGIYMLTEFLWKK' A
#
# COMPACT_ATOMS: atom_id res chain seq x y z
N MET A 1 25.31 -4.50 13.51
CA MET A 1 24.24 -3.51 13.24
C MET A 1 23.77 -3.59 11.79
N GLU A 2 24.69 -3.72 10.83
CA GLU A 2 24.41 -3.86 9.40
C GLU A 2 23.37 -4.92 9.01
N ASN A 3 23.51 -6.17 9.49
CA ASN A 3 22.54 -7.23 9.17
C ASN A 3 21.11 -6.93 9.67
N LYS A 4 20.97 -6.16 10.76
CA LYS A 4 19.65 -5.74 11.26
C LYS A 4 19.02 -4.68 10.35
N ASN A 5 19.81 -3.72 9.87
CA ASN A 5 19.32 -2.68 8.94
C ASN A 5 18.91 -3.27 7.59
N LEU A 6 19.65 -4.28 7.11
CA LEU A 6 19.28 -5.03 5.91
C LEU A 6 17.94 -5.77 6.09
N ALA A 7 17.77 -6.49 7.20
CA ALA A 7 16.52 -7.19 7.51
C ALA A 7 15.32 -6.23 7.60
N ILE A 8 15.50 -5.07 8.25
CA ILE A 8 14.46 -4.02 8.32
C ILE A 8 14.11 -3.51 6.92
N SER A 9 15.10 -3.29 6.05
CA SER A 9 14.84 -2.84 4.67
C SER A 9 13.94 -3.81 3.90
N PHE A 10 14.21 -5.12 4.01
CA PHE A 10 13.39 -6.16 3.36
C PHE A 10 11.99 -6.24 3.95
N ILE A 11 11.85 -6.15 5.27
CA ILE A 11 10.54 -6.13 5.93
C ILE A 11 9.70 -4.95 5.42
N LEU A 12 10.29 -3.75 5.33
CA LEU A 12 9.61 -2.56 4.81
C LEU A 12 9.19 -2.73 3.34
N ILE A 13 10.06 -3.30 2.50
CA ILE A 13 9.75 -3.62 1.10
C ILE A 13 8.58 -4.59 1.01
N VAL A 14 8.63 -5.70 1.75
CA VAL A 14 7.61 -6.76 1.71
C VAL A 14 6.26 -6.24 2.21
N ILE A 15 6.23 -5.55 3.35
CA ILE A 15 4.99 -4.96 3.88
C ILE A 15 4.45 -3.90 2.92
N GLY A 16 5.32 -3.03 2.38
CA GLY A 16 4.94 -2.02 1.40
C GLY A 16 4.31 -2.65 0.16
N MET A 17 4.91 -3.72 -0.39
CA MET A 17 4.34 -4.47 -1.52
C MET A 17 2.99 -5.09 -1.16
N ILE A 18 2.85 -5.77 -0.01
CA ILE A 18 1.58 -6.38 0.40
C ILE A 18 0.46 -5.34 0.42
N LEU A 19 0.70 -4.16 1.00
CA LEU A 19 -0.29 -3.09 1.05
C LEU A 19 -0.64 -2.57 -0.34
N LEU A 20 0.34 -2.36 -1.22
CA LEU A 20 0.11 -1.94 -2.60
C LEU A 20 -0.69 -2.98 -3.40
N PHE A 21 -0.41 -4.27 -3.23
CA PHE A 21 -1.18 -5.34 -3.90
C PHE A 21 -2.59 -5.46 -3.34
N SER A 22 -2.78 -5.39 -2.02
CA SER A 22 -4.13 -5.41 -1.42
C SER A 22 -4.99 -4.23 -1.85
N ASN A 23 -4.36 -3.11 -2.23
CA ASN A 23 -5.08 -1.97 -2.77
C ASN A 23 -5.79 -2.28 -4.10
N ASN A 24 -5.16 -3.14 -4.91
CA ASN A 24 -5.71 -3.56 -6.19
C ASN A 24 -7.01 -4.34 -5.99
N ASP A 25 -7.08 -5.21 -4.97
CA ASP A 25 -8.30 -5.94 -4.60
C ASP A 25 -9.41 -5.00 -4.13
N ILE A 26 -9.07 -3.94 -3.39
CA ILE A 26 -10.03 -2.89 -2.98
C ILE A 26 -10.57 -2.14 -4.20
N ALA A 27 -9.72 -1.85 -5.20
CA ALA A 27 -10.13 -1.19 -6.43
C ALA A 27 -11.10 -2.07 -7.26
N PHE A 28 -10.88 -3.38 -7.31
CA PHE A 28 -11.82 -4.32 -7.93
C PHE A 28 -13.18 -4.33 -7.19
N GLY A 29 -13.17 -4.42 -5.86
CA GLY A 29 -14.41 -4.37 -5.06
C GLY A 29 -15.21 -3.08 -5.24
N LEU A 30 -14.53 -1.93 -5.34
CA LEU A 30 -15.16 -0.64 -5.64
C LEU A 30 -15.76 -0.60 -7.06
N THR A 31 -15.11 -1.23 -8.03
CA THR A 31 -15.60 -1.31 -9.42
C THR A 31 -16.88 -2.15 -9.48
N ASP A 32 -16.92 -3.28 -8.77
CA ASP A 32 -18.11 -4.13 -8.68
C ASP A 32 -19.29 -3.36 -8.05
N VAL A 33 -19.07 -2.65 -6.95
CA VAL A 33 -20.11 -1.83 -6.30
C VAL A 33 -20.62 -0.72 -7.23
N TYR A 34 -19.75 -0.07 -8.02
CA TYR A 34 -20.18 0.95 -8.99
C TYR A 34 -20.98 0.41 -10.17
N LEU A 35 -20.68 -0.83 -10.61
CA LEU A 35 -21.38 -1.47 -11.74
C LEU A 35 -22.77 -1.97 -11.34
N PHE A 36 -23.00 -2.23 -10.04
CA PHE A 36 -24.32 -2.54 -9.49
C PHE A 36 -24.98 -1.27 -8.96
N ASP A 37 -25.67 -0.55 -9.84
CA ASP A 37 -26.42 0.69 -9.56
C ASP A 37 -27.33 0.58 -8.31
N LYS A 38 -26.93 1.22 -7.20
CA LYS A 38 -27.62 1.15 -5.92
C LYS A 38 -27.53 2.48 -5.14
N GLY A 39 -28.57 2.76 -4.35
CA GLY A 39 -29.00 4.10 -3.94
C GLY A 39 -28.13 4.87 -2.93
N PHE A 40 -28.60 6.08 -2.58
CA PHE A 40 -27.90 7.16 -1.83
C PHE A 40 -27.09 6.76 -0.58
N GLY A 41 -27.47 5.72 0.16
CA GLY A 41 -26.71 5.25 1.33
C GLY A 41 -25.35 4.64 0.97
N GLU A 42 -25.24 4.06 -0.22
CA GLU A 42 -24.03 3.39 -0.71
C GLU A 42 -22.99 4.40 -1.23
N VAL A 43 -23.40 5.62 -1.59
CA VAL A 43 -22.49 6.68 -2.06
C VAL A 43 -21.51 7.10 -0.97
N THR A 44 -21.98 7.27 0.27
CA THR A 44 -21.14 7.62 1.42
C THR A 44 -20.18 6.49 1.77
N GLU A 45 -20.64 5.24 1.71
CA GLU A 45 -19.78 4.07 1.95
C GLU A 45 -18.68 3.96 0.89
N ILE A 46 -18.99 4.18 -0.38
CA ILE A 46 -18.03 4.22 -1.48
C ILE A 46 -16.95 5.29 -1.25
N GLU A 47 -17.31 6.50 -0.80
CA GLU A 47 -16.32 7.54 -0.50
C GLU A 47 -15.40 7.15 0.67
N ILE A 48 -15.95 6.54 1.71
CA ILE A 48 -15.18 6.01 2.84
C ILE A 48 -14.19 4.94 2.34
N PHE A 49 -14.65 3.99 1.53
CA PHE A 49 -13.79 2.95 0.94
C PHE A 49 -12.71 3.51 0.01
N LYS A 50 -13.02 4.53 -0.81
CA LYS A 50 -12.02 5.24 -1.63
C LYS A 50 -10.95 5.91 -0.77
N ASN A 51 -11.34 6.55 0.32
CA ASN A 51 -10.40 7.18 1.24
C ASN A 51 -9.50 6.15 1.94
N TYR A 52 -10.05 5.01 2.37
CA TYR A 52 -9.27 3.90 2.90
C TYR A 52 -8.29 3.34 1.87
N SER A 53 -8.74 3.15 0.63
CA SER A 53 -7.88 2.73 -0.47
C SER A 53 -6.72 3.71 -0.65
N ASN A 54 -6.99 5.01 -0.79
CA ASN A 54 -5.94 6.02 -0.94
C ASN A 54 -4.95 6.02 0.22
N ALA A 55 -5.43 5.88 1.46
CA ALA A 55 -4.56 5.80 2.64
C ALA A 55 -3.65 4.57 2.60
N VAL A 56 -4.18 3.40 2.23
CA VAL A 56 -3.40 2.15 2.08
C VAL A 56 -2.32 2.32 1.00
N LEU A 57 -2.66 2.96 -0.12
CA LEU A 57 -1.75 3.18 -1.23
C LEU A 57 -0.58 4.11 -0.82
N ILE A 58 -0.89 5.20 -0.10
CA ILE A 58 0.13 6.11 0.44
C ILE A 58 1.03 5.37 1.45
N MET A 59 0.46 4.64 2.40
CA MET A 59 1.23 3.90 3.41
C MET A 59 2.12 2.85 2.77
N GLY A 60 1.59 2.06 1.83
CA GLY A 60 2.34 1.04 1.10
C GLY A 60 3.50 1.65 0.31
N GLY A 61 3.26 2.76 -0.40
CA GLY A 61 4.28 3.48 -1.15
C GLY A 61 5.41 4.03 -0.27
N VAL A 62 5.08 4.61 0.88
CA VAL A 62 6.07 5.14 1.83
C VAL A 62 6.95 4.02 2.40
N LEU A 63 6.35 2.91 2.83
CA LEU A 63 7.09 1.77 3.38
C LEU A 63 8.01 1.15 2.33
N PHE A 64 7.49 0.92 1.12
CA PHE A 64 8.26 0.38 0.01
C PHE A 64 9.44 1.30 -0.35
N TYR A 65 9.18 2.59 -0.56
CA TYR A 65 10.22 3.59 -0.86
C TYR A 65 11.31 3.62 0.22
N ARG A 66 10.90 3.65 1.50
CA ARG A 66 11.86 3.70 2.60
C ARG A 66 12.72 2.43 2.67
N GLY A 67 12.11 1.27 2.45
CA GLY A 67 12.82 0.00 2.39
C GLY A 67 13.83 -0.05 1.25
N ILE A 68 13.45 0.37 0.04
CA ILE A 68 14.36 0.46 -1.11
C ILE A 68 15.51 1.43 -0.82
N TYR A 69 15.22 2.63 -0.32
CA TYR A 69 16.24 3.63 0.03
C TYR A 69 17.28 3.08 1.01
N MET A 70 16.83 2.39 2.07
CA MET A 70 17.74 1.78 3.05
C MET A 70 18.58 0.67 2.44
N LEU A 71 18.02 -0.11 1.52
CA LEU A 71 18.73 -1.16 0.79
C LEU A 71 19.81 -0.56 -0.12
N THR A 72 19.49 0.48 -0.89
CA THR A 72 20.48 1.17 -1.75
C THR A 72 21.58 1.84 -0.95
N GLU A 73 21.26 2.51 0.17
CA GLU A 73 22.28 3.07 1.07
C GLU A 73 23.24 1.99 1.60
N PHE A 74 22.72 0.80 1.91
CA PHE A 74 23.56 -0.31 2.36
C PHE A 74 24.47 -0.85 1.25
N LEU A 75 23.95 -0.99 0.03
CA LEU A 75 24.70 -1.52 -1.12
C LEU A 75 25.79 -0.55 -1.61
N TRP A 76 25.55 0.76 -1.54
CA TRP A 76 26.52 1.79 -1.97
C TRP A 76 27.51 2.24 -0.88
N LYS A 77 27.29 1.89 0.39
CA LYS A 77 28.27 2.13 1.48
C LYS A 77 29.31 1.01 1.60
N LYS A 78 29.20 -0.05 0.79
CA LYS A 78 30.26 -1.04 0.56
C LYS A 78 31.20 -0.59 -0.54
#